data_AF-A0A5Q2TPG5-F1
#
_entry.id   AF-A0A5Q2TPG5-F1
#
_cell.length_a   1.000
_cell.length_b   1.000
_cell.length_c   1.000
_cell.angle_alpha   90.00
_cell.angle_beta   90.00
_cell.angle_gamma   90.00
#
_symmetry.space_group_name_H-M   'P 1'
#
loop_
_entity.id
_entity.type
_entity.pdbx_description
1 polymer ?
#
loop_
_entity_poly.entity_id
_entity_poly.type
_entity_poly.pdbx_seq_one_letter_code
_entity_poly.pdbx_strand_id
1 'polypeptide(L)'
;MKKIIVLFTLLLTVMVSVAVPTYADSEIEPGYEVKFNLDLDSFPSRLDMLDTFDAEHDEDLMVYYFDTPDQTFRELGYIHRLRVYASDKKTNITYKKVFPGVAIPDAIEEASAKGFHGDMSNYKFENDRKEGIDRFSISRKEKFEKNDSLRFDLIDPENAINLFQEEAPKKYRNWDDEDWYQETLGNTIPYGPALVHTYEGSFQGVDADVEIWSFKGEIIAEISTKTPEKDEADQIESSWLKKLTDAGWLSDEQTSKTGFVMDR
;
A
#
# COMPACT_ATOMS: atom_id res chain seq x y z
N MET A 1 -49.22 -64.86 -34.91
CA MET A 1 -49.51 -63.40 -34.91
C MET A 1 -48.50 -62.69 -34.02
N LYS A 2 -48.11 -61.48 -34.43
CA LYS A 2 -47.28 -60.45 -33.76
C LYS A 2 -45.76 -60.51 -33.99
N LYS A 3 -45.34 -59.57 -34.84
CA LYS A 3 -43.99 -59.07 -35.10
C LYS A 3 -43.51 -58.22 -33.93
N ILE A 4 -42.22 -58.25 -33.60
CA ILE A 4 -41.54 -57.11 -32.97
C ILE A 4 -40.17 -57.00 -33.66
N ILE A 5 -40.02 -55.96 -34.47
CA ILE A 5 -38.73 -55.49 -35.00
C ILE A 5 -38.27 -54.40 -34.03
N VAL A 6 -37.11 -54.60 -33.40
CA VAL A 6 -36.47 -53.58 -32.56
C VAL A 6 -35.51 -52.80 -33.45
N LEU A 7 -35.82 -51.52 -33.66
CA LEU A 7 -35.02 -50.57 -34.42
C LEU A 7 -34.10 -49.84 -33.42
N PHE A 8 -32.79 -50.09 -33.49
CA PHE A 8 -31.80 -49.33 -32.72
C PHE A 8 -31.48 -48.03 -33.47
N THR A 9 -31.94 -46.90 -32.95
CA THR A 9 -31.58 -45.57 -33.45
C THR A 9 -30.34 -45.10 -32.71
N LEU A 10 -29.20 -45.06 -33.39
CA LEU A 10 -27.95 -44.51 -32.86
C LEU A 10 -28.01 -42.97 -32.96
N LEU A 11 -28.24 -42.29 -31.84
CA LEU A 11 -28.19 -40.83 -31.77
C LEU A 11 -26.73 -40.40 -31.57
N LEU A 12 -26.08 -39.88 -32.60
CA LEU A 12 -24.73 -39.34 -32.52
C LEU A 12 -24.82 -37.89 -32.02
N THR A 13 -24.56 -37.67 -30.72
CA THR A 13 -24.50 -36.32 -30.13
C THR A 13 -23.11 -35.73 -30.43
N VAL A 14 -23.03 -34.78 -31.36
CA VAL A 14 -21.81 -34.00 -31.59
C VAL A 14 -21.72 -32.96 -30.47
N MET A 15 -20.87 -33.21 -29.47
CA MET A 15 -20.48 -32.16 -28.53
C MET A 15 -19.51 -31.22 -29.23
N VAL A 16 -20.00 -30.03 -29.62
CA VAL A 16 -19.13 -28.92 -30.03
C VAL A 16 -18.64 -28.27 -28.74
N SER A 17 -17.43 -28.63 -28.31
CA SER A 17 -16.72 -27.88 -27.27
C SER A 17 -16.32 -26.52 -27.83
N VAL A 18 -17.09 -25.49 -27.50
CA VAL A 18 -16.70 -24.10 -27.73
C VAL A 18 -15.53 -23.84 -26.78
N ALA A 19 -14.31 -23.91 -27.30
CA ALA A 19 -13.13 -23.46 -26.57
C ALA A 19 -13.26 -21.95 -26.37
N VAL A 20 -13.61 -21.55 -25.15
CA VAL A 20 -13.53 -20.14 -24.75
C VAL A 20 -12.04 -19.83 -24.66
N PRO A 21 -11.52 -18.81 -25.37
CA PRO A 21 -10.11 -18.45 -25.24
C PRO A 21 -9.85 -18.05 -23.78
N THR A 22 -9.09 -18.88 -23.07
CA THR A 22 -8.50 -18.51 -21.79
C THR A 22 -7.32 -17.61 -22.11
N TYR A 23 -7.50 -16.31 -22.01
CA TYR A 23 -6.36 -15.40 -21.97
C TYR A 23 -5.56 -15.74 -20.72
N ALA A 24 -4.25 -15.88 -20.87
CA ALA A 24 -3.38 -15.95 -19.71
C ALA A 24 -3.52 -14.63 -18.96
N ASP A 25 -3.76 -14.70 -17.65
CA ASP A 25 -3.76 -13.51 -16.80
C ASP A 25 -2.41 -12.79 -16.98
N SER A 26 -2.43 -11.46 -17.10
CA SER A 26 -1.21 -10.66 -17.24
C SER A 26 -0.31 -10.83 -16.02
N GLU A 27 0.99 -11.01 -16.24
CA GLU A 27 1.97 -11.12 -15.15
C GLU A 27 1.99 -9.85 -14.28
N ILE A 28 2.21 -10.02 -12.97
CA ILE A 28 2.35 -8.90 -12.05
C ILE A 28 3.76 -8.32 -12.19
N GLU A 29 3.86 -7.14 -12.79
CA GLU A 29 5.09 -6.35 -12.84
C GLU A 29 4.98 -5.19 -11.84
N PRO A 30 5.62 -5.25 -10.66
CA PRO A 30 5.53 -4.18 -9.68
C PRO A 30 6.30 -2.95 -10.12
N GLY A 31 5.76 -1.76 -9.80
CA GLY A 31 6.57 -0.54 -9.77
C GLY A 31 7.50 -0.53 -8.55
N TYR A 32 8.44 0.41 -8.52
CA TYR A 32 9.45 0.53 -7.47
C TYR A 32 9.27 1.84 -6.71
N GLU A 33 9.36 1.79 -5.39
CA GLU A 33 9.37 2.98 -4.54
C GLU A 33 10.64 2.97 -3.67
N VAL A 34 11.57 3.88 -3.95
CA VAL A 34 12.83 4.03 -3.20
C VAL A 34 12.63 5.03 -2.07
N LYS A 35 13.05 4.69 -0.85
CA LYS A 35 12.79 5.48 0.36
C LYS A 35 13.97 5.51 1.31
N PHE A 36 14.16 6.64 1.99
CA PHE A 36 15.13 6.76 3.09
C PHE A 36 14.59 7.66 4.20
N ASN A 37 14.75 7.26 5.46
CA ASN A 37 14.59 8.17 6.58
C ASN A 37 15.80 9.08 6.71
N LEU A 38 15.50 10.35 6.96
CA LEU A 38 16.48 11.41 7.12
C LEU A 38 16.69 11.72 8.61
N ASP A 39 17.93 11.98 9.00
CA ASP A 39 18.26 12.52 10.30
C ASP A 39 18.00 14.03 10.28
N LEU A 40 16.94 14.47 10.96
CA LEU A 40 16.58 15.89 11.03
C LEU A 40 17.64 16.74 11.75
N ASP A 41 18.38 16.16 12.70
CA ASP A 41 19.39 16.89 13.49
C ASP A 41 20.70 17.09 12.68
N SER A 42 20.87 16.36 11.59
CA SER A 42 22.00 16.52 10.66
C SER A 42 21.90 17.77 9.78
N PHE A 43 20.71 18.39 9.71
CA PHE A 43 20.48 19.63 8.98
C PHE A 43 20.52 20.84 9.92
N PRO A 44 21.03 22.00 9.48
CA PRO A 44 21.06 23.20 10.32
C PRO A 44 19.66 23.68 10.74
N SER A 45 18.65 23.45 9.89
CA SER A 45 17.25 23.67 10.19
C SER A 45 16.35 22.86 9.25
N ARG A 46 15.05 22.77 9.59
CA ARG A 46 14.04 22.20 8.69
C ARG A 46 13.95 22.93 7.34
N LEU A 47 14.16 24.24 7.32
CA LEU A 47 14.15 25.00 6.07
C LEU A 47 15.34 24.60 5.18
N ASP A 48 16.54 24.49 5.76
CA ASP A 48 17.73 24.05 5.02
C ASP A 48 17.57 22.61 4.49
N MET A 49 16.89 21.74 5.25
CA MET A 49 16.53 20.40 4.77
C MET A 49 15.60 20.47 3.55
N LEU A 50 14.53 21.25 3.61
CA LEU A 50 13.59 21.38 2.49
C LEU A 50 14.27 22.01 1.26
N ASP A 51 15.08 23.05 1.47
CA ASP A 51 15.87 23.68 0.40
C ASP A 51 16.87 22.69 -0.24
N THR A 52 17.44 21.77 0.54
CA THR A 52 18.35 20.72 0.03
C THR A 52 17.68 19.78 -0.97
N PHE A 53 16.37 19.58 -0.83
CA PHE A 53 15.57 18.71 -1.69
C PHE A 53 14.65 19.50 -2.63
N ASP A 54 14.91 20.80 -2.81
CA ASP A 54 14.07 21.71 -3.60
C ASP A 54 12.57 21.53 -3.29
N ALA A 55 12.25 21.30 -2.01
CA ALA A 55 10.96 20.74 -1.58
C ALA A 55 9.96 21.84 -1.21
N GLU A 56 8.88 21.93 -1.98
CA GLU A 56 7.78 22.85 -1.76
C GLU A 56 6.61 22.16 -1.06
N HIS A 57 5.92 22.87 -0.17
CA HIS A 57 4.80 22.30 0.59
C HIS A 57 3.63 21.93 -0.32
N ASP A 58 3.12 20.70 -0.19
CA ASP A 58 1.94 20.21 -0.91
C ASP A 58 0.72 20.13 0.02
N GLU A 59 0.78 19.31 1.08
CA GLU A 59 -0.37 19.06 1.94
C GLU A 59 -0.01 18.85 3.40
N ASP A 60 -1.00 19.15 4.25
CA ASP A 60 -1.05 18.65 5.61
C ASP A 60 -2.13 17.56 5.70
N LEU A 61 -1.84 16.45 6.37
CA LEU A 61 -2.83 15.40 6.62
C LEU A 61 -2.67 14.75 7.99
N MET A 62 -3.78 14.26 8.53
CA MET A 62 -3.79 13.33 9.65
C MET A 62 -3.82 11.90 9.12
N VAL A 63 -2.93 11.06 9.64
CA VAL A 63 -2.87 9.64 9.30
C VAL A 63 -3.24 8.79 10.51
N TYR A 64 -4.15 7.85 10.27
CA TYR A 64 -4.55 6.83 11.24
C TYR A 64 -4.35 5.45 10.63
N TYR A 65 -4.02 4.49 11.49
CA TYR A 65 -4.03 3.07 11.18
C TYR A 65 -5.10 2.38 12.01
N PHE A 66 -5.73 1.33 11.48
CA PHE A 66 -6.77 0.59 12.19
C PHE A 66 -6.34 -0.87 12.30
N ASP A 67 -6.22 -1.35 13.53
CA ASP A 67 -5.87 -2.74 13.84
C ASP A 67 -6.41 -3.10 15.23
N THR A 68 -6.42 -4.37 15.59
CA THR A 68 -6.76 -4.80 16.94
C THR A 68 -5.72 -4.28 17.95
N PRO A 69 -6.03 -4.26 19.26
CA PRO A 69 -5.03 -3.98 20.29
C PRO A 69 -3.78 -4.88 20.21
N ASP A 70 -3.97 -6.11 19.72
CA ASP A 70 -2.90 -7.10 19.53
C ASP A 70 -2.25 -7.02 18.13
N GLN A 71 -2.63 -6.04 17.31
CA GLN A 71 -2.11 -5.80 15.94
C GLN A 71 -2.21 -7.02 15.02
N THR A 72 -3.29 -7.78 15.14
CA THR A 72 -3.51 -9.05 14.43
C THR A 72 -3.43 -8.89 12.91
N PHE A 73 -3.94 -7.79 12.34
CA PHE A 73 -3.85 -7.56 10.90
C PHE A 73 -2.41 -7.35 10.46
N ARG A 74 -1.65 -6.51 11.18
CA ARG A 74 -0.25 -6.23 10.87
C ARG A 74 0.63 -7.47 10.97
N GLU A 75 0.42 -8.33 11.97
CA GLU A 75 1.13 -9.62 12.09
C GLU A 75 0.94 -10.49 10.84
N LEU A 76 -0.26 -10.44 10.24
CA LEU A 76 -0.60 -11.11 9.00
C LEU A 76 -0.31 -10.27 7.75
N GLY A 77 0.35 -9.11 7.87
CA GLY A 77 0.75 -8.26 6.75
C GLY A 77 -0.37 -7.39 6.16
N TYR A 78 -1.50 -7.22 6.85
CA TYR A 78 -2.55 -6.27 6.46
C TYR A 78 -2.29 -4.89 7.08
N ILE A 79 -2.63 -3.84 6.33
CA ILE A 79 -2.54 -2.46 6.77
C ILE A 79 -3.79 -1.73 6.29
N HIS A 80 -4.57 -1.24 7.25
CA HIS A 80 -5.72 -0.37 7.04
C HIS A 80 -5.33 1.04 7.43
N ARG A 81 -5.25 1.95 6.46
CA ARG A 81 -4.80 3.33 6.70
C ARG A 81 -5.83 4.33 6.25
N LEU A 82 -6.21 5.24 7.13
CA LEU A 82 -7.02 6.41 6.83
C LEU A 82 -6.11 7.64 6.73
N ARG A 83 -6.27 8.43 5.67
CA ARG A 83 -5.61 9.73 5.47
C ARG A 83 -6.65 10.82 5.31
N VAL A 84 -6.66 11.79 6.21
CA VAL A 84 -7.58 12.93 6.18
C VAL A 84 -6.80 14.21 5.94
N TYR A 85 -7.07 14.89 4.81
CA TYR A 85 -6.31 16.07 4.36
C TYR A 85 -6.83 17.36 4.99
N ALA A 86 -5.96 18.35 5.21
CA ALA A 86 -6.33 19.68 5.69
C ALA A 86 -7.04 20.53 4.63
N SER A 87 -6.65 20.37 3.35
CA SER A 87 -7.23 21.06 2.20
C SER A 87 -8.66 20.62 1.89
N ASP A 88 -9.18 20.89 0.70
CA ASP A 88 -10.44 20.33 0.20
C ASP A 88 -10.28 18.96 -0.47
N LYS A 89 -9.04 18.43 -0.58
CA LYS A 89 -8.78 17.09 -1.13
C LYS A 89 -9.60 16.02 -0.41
N LYS A 90 -10.08 15.03 -1.17
CA LYS A 90 -10.79 13.86 -0.65
C LYS A 90 -9.97 13.12 0.40
N THR A 91 -10.62 12.72 1.49
CA THR A 91 -10.04 11.74 2.41
C THR A 91 -9.92 10.39 1.70
N ASN A 92 -9.00 9.54 2.13
CA ASN A 92 -8.90 8.19 1.59
C ASN A 92 -8.61 7.14 2.64
N ILE A 93 -9.12 5.94 2.35
CA ILE A 93 -8.68 4.72 3.01
C ILE A 93 -7.82 3.92 2.04
N THR A 94 -6.79 3.28 2.57
CA THR A 94 -5.91 2.37 1.83
C THR A 94 -5.97 1.00 2.50
N TYR A 95 -6.22 -0.02 1.69
CA TYR A 95 -6.05 -1.42 2.02
C TYR A 95 -4.70 -1.85 1.43
N LYS A 96 -3.74 -2.22 2.27
CA LYS A 96 -2.41 -2.67 1.80
C LYS A 96 -2.09 -4.05 2.38
N LYS A 97 -1.60 -4.96 1.54
CA LYS A 97 -1.07 -6.28 1.92
C LYS A 97 0.44 -6.24 1.66
N VAL A 98 1.22 -6.57 2.68
CA VAL A 98 2.68 -6.69 2.62
C VAL A 98 3.10 -8.12 2.91
N PHE A 99 4.27 -8.51 2.40
CA PHE A 99 4.80 -9.88 2.50
C PHE A 99 6.14 -9.85 3.23
N PRO A 100 6.15 -9.62 4.55
CA PRO A 100 7.38 -9.44 5.31
C PRO A 100 8.21 -10.74 5.31
N GLY A 101 9.49 -10.64 4.98
CA GLY A 101 10.42 -11.77 4.97
C GLY A 101 10.20 -12.78 3.85
N VAL A 102 9.32 -12.48 2.89
CA VAL A 102 9.07 -13.30 1.70
C VAL A 102 9.85 -12.69 0.53
N ALA A 103 10.52 -13.54 -0.26
CA ALA A 103 11.20 -13.06 -1.47
C ALA A 103 10.17 -12.53 -2.49
N ILE A 104 10.55 -11.51 -3.26
CA ILE A 104 9.63 -10.85 -4.21
C ILE A 104 8.96 -11.85 -5.18
N PRO A 105 9.68 -12.81 -5.81
CA PRO A 105 9.04 -13.77 -6.70
C PRO A 105 8.00 -14.65 -6.00
N ASP A 106 8.29 -15.11 -4.78
CA ASP A 106 7.38 -15.95 -4.00
C ASP A 106 6.12 -15.17 -3.56
N ALA A 107 6.29 -13.90 -3.21
CA ALA A 107 5.17 -13.02 -2.86
C ALA A 107 4.25 -12.72 -4.08
N ILE A 108 4.85 -12.58 -5.27
CA ILE A 108 4.11 -12.44 -6.54
C ILE A 108 3.37 -13.74 -6.88
N GLU A 109 4.00 -14.91 -6.68
CA GLU A 109 3.35 -16.20 -6.87
C GLU A 109 2.15 -16.38 -5.93
N GLU A 110 2.30 -16.02 -4.64
CA GLU A 110 1.20 -16.06 -3.67
C GLU A 110 0.04 -15.14 -4.09
N ALA A 111 0.34 -13.90 -4.50
CA ALA A 111 -0.65 -12.97 -5.02
C ALA A 111 -1.37 -13.52 -6.26
N SER A 112 -0.63 -14.10 -7.20
CA SER A 112 -1.17 -14.70 -8.42
C SER A 112 -2.08 -15.90 -8.08
N ALA A 113 -1.72 -16.71 -7.08
CA ALA A 113 -2.56 -17.80 -6.58
C ALA A 113 -3.87 -17.32 -5.93
N LYS A 114 -3.90 -16.09 -5.42
CA LYS A 114 -5.13 -15.39 -4.96
C LYS A 114 -5.86 -14.67 -6.11
N GLY A 115 -5.40 -14.86 -7.34
CA GLY A 115 -5.96 -14.35 -8.58
C GLY A 115 -5.71 -12.86 -8.82
N PHE A 116 -4.66 -12.28 -8.23
CA PHE A 116 -4.18 -10.96 -8.65
C PHE A 116 -3.39 -11.08 -9.96
N HIS A 117 -3.43 -10.04 -10.79
CA HIS A 117 -2.77 -9.99 -12.09
C HIS A 117 -2.46 -8.53 -12.47
N GLY A 118 -1.46 -8.33 -13.33
CA GLY A 118 -0.88 -7.00 -13.61
C GLY A 118 -1.81 -5.96 -14.26
N ASP A 119 -2.84 -6.38 -15.00
CA ASP A 119 -3.79 -5.49 -15.67
C ASP A 119 -4.90 -4.97 -14.74
N MET A 120 -4.89 -5.39 -13.48
CA MET A 120 -5.81 -4.94 -12.43
C MET A 120 -5.53 -3.51 -12.02
N SER A 121 -5.92 -2.55 -12.86
CA SER A 121 -5.67 -1.11 -12.68
C SER A 121 -6.18 -0.49 -11.36
N ASN A 122 -7.08 -1.15 -10.65
CA ASN A 122 -7.58 -0.71 -9.34
C ASN A 122 -6.70 -1.18 -8.16
N TYR A 123 -5.72 -2.03 -8.42
CA TYR A 123 -4.67 -2.39 -7.48
C TYR A 123 -3.33 -1.81 -7.95
N LYS A 124 -2.52 -1.43 -6.97
CA LYS A 124 -1.13 -1.04 -7.20
C LYS A 124 -0.22 -2.11 -6.63
N PHE A 125 0.69 -2.61 -7.46
CA PHE A 125 1.74 -3.54 -7.09
C PHE A 125 3.04 -2.76 -6.96
N GLU A 126 3.69 -2.82 -5.80
CA GLU A 126 4.90 -2.06 -5.51
C GLU A 126 5.95 -2.94 -4.84
N ASN A 127 7.20 -2.78 -5.26
CA ASN A 127 8.38 -3.17 -4.52
C ASN A 127 8.90 -1.95 -3.74
N ASP A 128 8.61 -1.93 -2.44
CA ASP A 128 9.10 -0.92 -1.51
C ASP A 128 10.58 -1.21 -1.18
N ARG A 129 11.48 -0.27 -1.50
CA ARG A 129 12.91 -0.39 -1.28
C ARG A 129 13.40 0.60 -0.25
N LYS A 130 14.02 0.07 0.81
CA LYS A 130 14.57 0.87 1.89
C LYS A 130 15.85 0.24 2.41
N GLU A 131 16.97 0.88 2.11
CA GLU A 131 18.32 0.44 2.53
C GLU A 131 18.60 -1.04 2.19
N GLY A 132 18.36 -1.45 0.95
CA GLY A 132 18.60 -2.82 0.50
C GLY A 132 17.61 -3.86 1.02
N ILE A 133 16.54 -3.44 1.71
CA ILE A 133 15.40 -4.28 2.05
C ILE A 133 14.27 -4.02 1.06
N ASP A 134 14.05 -4.98 0.17
CA ASP A 134 12.95 -5.01 -0.79
C ASP A 134 11.73 -5.69 -0.16
N ARG A 135 10.54 -5.10 -0.33
CA ARG A 135 9.27 -5.67 0.12
C ARG A 135 8.20 -5.52 -0.94
N PHE A 136 7.64 -6.64 -1.35
CA PHE A 136 6.47 -6.62 -2.23
C PHE A 136 5.23 -6.20 -1.46
N SER A 137 4.36 -5.45 -2.12
CA SER A 137 3.07 -5.07 -1.58
C SER A 137 2.01 -4.88 -2.66
N ILE A 138 0.76 -5.10 -2.24
CA ILE A 138 -0.44 -4.85 -3.02
C ILE A 138 -1.25 -3.81 -2.28
N SER A 139 -1.69 -2.76 -2.96
CA SER A 139 -2.56 -1.76 -2.34
C SER A 139 -3.75 -1.38 -3.20
N ARG A 140 -4.85 -1.03 -2.54
CA ARG A 140 -6.02 -0.42 -3.16
C ARG A 140 -6.49 0.76 -2.31
N LYS A 141 -6.77 1.87 -2.98
CA LYS A 141 -7.17 3.12 -2.35
C LYS A 141 -8.59 3.47 -2.76
N GLU A 142 -9.41 3.80 -1.79
CA GLU A 142 -10.75 4.34 -2.01
C GLU A 142 -10.83 5.77 -1.46
N LYS A 143 -11.50 6.67 -2.18
CA LYS A 143 -11.54 8.11 -1.88
C LYS A 143 -12.96 8.56 -1.56
N PHE A 144 -13.11 9.38 -0.52
CA PHE A 144 -14.40 9.84 -0.02
C PHE A 144 -14.38 11.34 0.21
N GLU A 145 -15.57 11.95 0.14
CA GLU A 145 -15.75 13.33 0.60
C GLU A 145 -15.65 13.37 2.13
N LYS A 146 -15.14 14.49 2.65
CA LYS A 146 -15.17 14.77 4.09
C LYS A 146 -16.60 14.99 4.56
N ASN A 147 -16.87 14.69 5.83
CA ASN A 147 -18.15 14.93 6.46
C ASN A 147 -17.99 15.27 7.94
N ASP A 148 -19.10 15.44 8.66
CA ASP A 148 -19.09 15.86 10.06
C ASP A 148 -18.47 14.84 11.03
N SER A 149 -18.37 13.58 10.62
CA SER A 149 -17.77 12.48 11.39
C SER A 149 -16.38 12.07 10.88
N LEU A 150 -15.89 12.66 9.78
CA LEU A 150 -14.61 12.32 9.16
C LEU A 150 -14.01 13.54 8.45
N ARG A 151 -13.21 14.32 9.18
CA ARG A 151 -12.50 15.50 8.68
C ARG A 151 -11.18 15.72 9.42
N PHE A 152 -10.38 16.69 8.98
CA PHE A 152 -8.98 16.82 9.39
C PHE A 152 -8.76 16.82 10.90
N ASP A 153 -9.61 17.52 11.64
CA ASP A 153 -9.53 17.71 13.09
C ASP A 153 -10.40 16.74 13.90
N LEU A 154 -11.12 15.83 13.24
CA LEU A 154 -12.08 14.94 13.88
C LEU A 154 -12.28 13.65 13.09
N ILE A 155 -12.10 12.52 13.77
CA ILE A 155 -12.58 11.23 13.30
C ILE A 155 -13.56 10.64 14.31
N ASP A 156 -14.65 10.06 13.81
CA ASP A 156 -15.48 9.09 14.51
C ASP A 156 -14.93 7.69 14.19
N PRO A 157 -14.33 6.98 15.16
CA PRO A 157 -13.75 5.67 14.92
C PRO A 157 -14.76 4.63 14.43
N GLU A 158 -16.00 4.64 14.93
CA GLU A 158 -17.02 3.66 14.53
C GLU A 158 -17.42 3.88 13.06
N ASN A 159 -17.59 5.14 12.67
CA ASN A 159 -17.83 5.49 11.27
C ASN A 159 -16.66 5.10 10.36
N ALA A 160 -15.41 5.30 10.81
CA ALA A 160 -14.24 4.91 10.03
C ALA A 160 -14.15 3.37 9.87
N ILE A 161 -14.44 2.60 10.91
CA ILE A 161 -14.46 1.13 10.87
C ILE A 161 -15.54 0.64 9.91
N ASN A 162 -16.76 1.18 9.99
CA ASN A 162 -17.85 0.85 9.07
C ASN A 162 -17.44 1.13 7.62
N LEU A 163 -16.77 2.26 7.36
CA LEU A 163 -16.26 2.59 6.03
C LEU A 163 -15.23 1.56 5.55
N PHE A 164 -14.31 1.11 6.42
CA PHE A 164 -13.37 0.04 6.07
C PHE A 164 -14.06 -1.30 5.79
N GLN A 165 -15.16 -1.62 6.46
CA GLN A 165 -15.89 -2.88 6.25
C GLN A 165 -16.68 -2.86 4.94
N GLU A 166 -17.38 -1.76 4.67
CA GLU A 166 -18.22 -1.58 3.48
C GLU A 166 -17.39 -1.56 2.18
N GLU A 167 -16.28 -0.84 2.21
CA GLU A 167 -15.46 -0.55 1.03
C GLU A 167 -14.34 -1.56 0.81
N ALA A 168 -14.21 -2.55 1.71
CA ALA A 168 -13.18 -3.57 1.62
C ALA A 168 -13.25 -4.32 0.27
N PRO A 169 -12.16 -4.30 -0.53
CA PRO A 169 -12.12 -5.02 -1.79
C PRO A 169 -12.29 -6.52 -1.57
N LYS A 170 -13.15 -7.18 -2.35
CA LYS A 170 -13.43 -8.62 -2.20
C LYS A 170 -12.18 -9.50 -2.17
N LYS A 171 -11.21 -9.26 -3.06
CA LYS A 171 -9.95 -10.03 -3.08
C LYS A 171 -9.07 -9.80 -1.86
N TYR A 172 -9.15 -8.62 -1.27
CA TYR A 172 -8.40 -8.26 -0.07
C TYR A 172 -9.00 -8.90 1.18
N ARG A 173 -10.31 -8.74 1.38
CA ARG A 173 -11.01 -9.31 2.55
C ARG A 173 -11.18 -10.82 2.51
N ASN A 174 -11.19 -11.42 1.31
CA ASN A 174 -11.28 -12.88 1.13
C ASN A 174 -9.89 -13.52 0.99
N TRP A 175 -8.80 -12.79 1.28
CA TRP A 175 -7.45 -13.32 1.15
C TRP A 175 -7.23 -14.52 2.09
N ASP A 176 -7.57 -14.36 3.38
CA ASP A 176 -7.58 -15.47 4.34
C ASP A 176 -9.00 -16.04 4.48
N ASP A 177 -9.91 -15.27 5.07
CA ASP A 177 -11.31 -15.61 5.25
C ASP A 177 -12.15 -14.32 5.45
N GLU A 178 -13.30 -14.24 4.79
CA GLU A 178 -14.14 -13.02 4.77
C GLU A 178 -14.81 -12.76 6.13
N ASP A 179 -15.29 -13.82 6.80
CA ASP A 179 -15.95 -13.70 8.10
C ASP A 179 -14.95 -13.29 9.17
N TRP A 180 -13.78 -13.97 9.21
CA TRP A 180 -12.67 -13.57 10.06
C TRP A 180 -12.26 -12.11 9.85
N TYR A 181 -12.13 -11.67 8.59
CA TYR A 181 -11.73 -10.29 8.29
C TYR A 181 -12.75 -9.30 8.85
N GLN A 182 -14.04 -9.52 8.63
CA GLN A 182 -15.09 -8.59 9.06
C GLN A 182 -15.21 -8.56 10.59
N GLU A 183 -15.19 -9.72 11.24
CA GLU A 183 -15.23 -9.83 12.71
C GLU A 183 -14.01 -9.19 13.36
N THR A 184 -12.82 -9.43 12.81
CA THR A 184 -11.56 -8.85 13.33
C THR A 184 -11.54 -7.33 13.15
N LEU A 185 -11.98 -6.83 11.98
CA LEU A 185 -12.06 -5.40 11.70
C LEU A 185 -13.01 -4.66 12.65
N GLY A 186 -14.11 -5.29 13.05
CA GLY A 186 -15.05 -4.75 14.04
C GLY A 186 -14.47 -4.58 15.45
N ASN A 187 -13.34 -5.23 15.76
CA ASN A 187 -12.63 -5.13 17.04
C ASN A 187 -11.40 -4.22 16.97
N THR A 188 -11.21 -3.48 15.87
CA THR A 188 -10.06 -2.60 15.69
C THR A 188 -10.21 -1.30 16.48
N ILE A 189 -9.07 -0.70 16.80
CA ILE A 189 -8.94 0.64 17.37
C ILE A 189 -8.10 1.50 16.43
N PRO A 190 -8.31 2.83 16.42
CA PRO A 190 -7.43 3.74 15.70
C PRO A 190 -6.09 3.90 16.43
N TYR A 191 -4.99 3.71 15.70
CA TYR A 191 -3.64 4.15 16.04
C TYR A 191 -3.36 5.47 15.30
N GLY A 192 -3.09 6.55 16.05
CA GLY A 192 -2.91 7.90 15.51
C GLY A 192 -3.68 8.98 16.29
N PRO A 193 -3.86 10.18 15.72
CA PRO A 193 -3.31 10.61 14.44
C PRO A 193 -1.81 10.89 14.52
N ALA A 194 -1.09 10.56 13.46
CA ALA A 194 0.15 11.25 13.13
C ALA A 194 -0.16 12.46 12.25
N LEU A 195 0.40 13.62 12.59
CA LEU A 195 0.38 14.80 11.73
C LEU A 195 1.48 14.64 10.69
N VAL A 196 1.15 14.82 9.42
CA VAL A 196 2.09 14.69 8.31
C VAL A 196 2.07 15.95 7.46
N HIS A 197 3.25 16.46 7.18
CA HIS A 197 3.47 17.49 6.17
C HIS A 197 4.13 16.85 4.96
N THR A 198 3.51 16.98 3.79
CA THR A 198 4.04 16.49 2.52
C THR A 198 4.60 17.63 1.69
N TYR A 199 5.65 17.32 0.96
CA TYR A 199 6.35 18.24 0.08
C TYR A 199 6.69 17.53 -1.23
N GLU A 200 6.57 18.24 -2.33
CA GLU A 200 7.04 17.81 -3.65
C GLU A 200 8.34 18.56 -3.96
N GLY A 201 9.36 17.86 -4.45
CA GLY A 201 10.67 18.43 -4.73
C GLY A 201 11.51 17.53 -5.63
N SER A 202 12.83 17.63 -5.51
CA SER A 202 13.76 16.79 -6.28
C SER A 202 15.05 16.51 -5.51
N PHE A 203 15.70 15.38 -5.82
CA PHE A 203 17.02 15.08 -5.28
C PHE A 203 17.90 14.42 -6.33
N GLN A 204 19.10 14.97 -6.53
CA GLN A 204 20.02 14.54 -7.60
C GLN A 204 19.37 14.56 -9.01
N GLY A 205 18.44 15.50 -9.24
CA GLY A 205 17.75 15.66 -10.53
C GLY A 205 16.60 14.67 -10.78
N VAL A 206 16.16 13.96 -9.74
CA VAL A 206 15.02 13.03 -9.78
C VAL A 206 13.91 13.59 -8.89
N ASP A 207 12.67 13.59 -9.38
CA ASP A 207 11.49 14.03 -8.62
C ASP A 207 11.39 13.22 -7.31
N ALA A 208 11.09 13.92 -6.21
CA ALA A 208 11.08 13.34 -4.88
C ALA A 208 9.92 13.88 -4.05
N ASP A 209 9.29 12.99 -3.29
CA ASP A 209 8.39 13.33 -2.21
C ASP A 209 9.20 13.41 -0.91
N VAL A 210 9.03 14.47 -0.13
CA VAL A 210 9.51 14.56 1.25
C VAL A 210 8.30 14.58 2.18
N GLU A 211 8.27 13.69 3.17
CA GLU A 211 7.23 13.68 4.20
C GLU A 211 7.85 13.85 5.59
N ILE A 212 7.31 14.75 6.40
CA ILE A 212 7.68 14.93 7.81
C ILE A 212 6.50 14.53 8.68
N TRP A 213 6.69 13.51 9.51
CA TRP A 213 5.67 12.92 10.38
C TRP A 213 5.95 13.29 11.82
N SER A 214 4.91 13.73 12.54
CA SER A 214 4.95 14.02 13.97
C SER A 214 3.93 13.18 14.71
N PHE A 215 4.36 12.42 15.72
CA PHE A 215 3.49 11.59 16.54
C PHE A 215 4.02 11.45 17.95
N LYS A 216 3.17 11.68 18.97
CA LYS A 216 3.50 11.55 20.40
C LYS A 216 4.79 12.28 20.84
N GLY A 217 5.11 13.41 20.20
CA GLY A 217 6.29 14.21 20.51
C GLY A 217 7.57 13.79 19.77
N GLU A 218 7.51 12.73 18.97
CA GLU A 218 8.58 12.30 18.08
C GLU A 218 8.33 12.77 16.64
N ILE A 219 9.43 12.91 15.89
CA ILE A 219 9.40 13.35 14.50
C ILE A 219 10.27 12.42 13.66
N ILE A 220 9.78 12.01 12.49
CA ILE A 220 10.60 11.39 11.45
C ILE A 220 10.44 12.15 10.14
N ALA A 221 11.48 12.17 9.33
CA ALA A 221 11.43 12.61 7.94
C ALA A 221 11.74 11.43 7.00
N GLU A 222 11.10 11.39 5.84
CA GLU A 222 11.39 10.44 4.77
C GLU A 222 11.44 11.17 3.43
N ILE A 223 12.45 10.86 2.63
CA ILE A 223 12.47 11.19 1.19
C ILE A 223 12.16 9.92 0.40
N SER A 224 11.38 10.06 -0.67
CA SER A 224 11.03 8.92 -1.53
C SER A 224 10.82 9.31 -2.99
N THR A 225 10.94 8.33 -3.88
CA THR A 225 10.57 8.48 -5.30
C THR A 225 10.04 7.18 -5.87
N LYS A 226 9.37 7.25 -7.03
CA LYS A 226 8.72 6.12 -7.70
C LYS A 226 9.13 6.04 -9.15
N THR A 227 9.42 4.83 -9.62
CA THR A 227 9.65 4.54 -11.03
C THR A 227 9.08 3.16 -11.38
N PRO A 228 8.53 2.95 -12.59
CA PRO A 228 8.18 1.61 -13.06
C PRO A 228 9.41 0.76 -13.42
N GLU A 229 10.57 1.37 -13.64
CA GLU A 229 11.75 0.68 -14.19
C GLU A 229 12.71 0.22 -13.09
N LYS A 230 13.00 -1.08 -13.06
CA LYS A 230 13.91 -1.67 -12.06
C LYS A 230 15.31 -1.06 -12.10
N ASP A 231 15.88 -0.93 -13.31
CA ASP A 231 17.25 -0.46 -13.48
C ASP A 231 17.40 1.01 -13.08
N GLU A 232 16.34 1.81 -13.27
CA GLU A 232 16.30 3.19 -12.77
C GLU A 232 16.21 3.21 -11.24
N ALA A 233 15.35 2.38 -10.64
CA ALA A 233 15.24 2.27 -9.19
C ALA A 233 16.56 1.83 -8.54
N ASP A 234 17.27 0.85 -9.12
CA ASP A 234 18.59 0.40 -8.65
C ASP A 234 19.63 1.55 -8.67
N GLN A 235 19.61 2.37 -9.74
CA GLN A 235 20.50 3.51 -9.89
C GLN A 235 20.18 4.63 -8.90
N ILE A 236 18.89 4.97 -8.74
CA ILE A 236 18.41 5.96 -7.79
C ILE A 236 18.79 5.53 -6.38
N GLU A 237 18.44 4.31 -5.97
CA GLU A 237 18.72 3.80 -4.63
C GLU A 237 20.22 3.87 -4.31
N SER A 238 21.07 3.37 -5.22
CA SER A 238 22.52 3.38 -5.03
C SER A 238 23.08 4.81 -4.94
N SER A 239 22.62 5.71 -5.82
CA SER A 239 23.08 7.10 -5.87
C SER A 239 22.64 7.89 -4.65
N TRP A 240 21.36 7.79 -4.28
CA TRP A 240 20.78 8.47 -3.13
C TRP A 240 21.38 7.95 -1.82
N LEU A 241 21.46 6.62 -1.63
CA LEU A 241 22.07 6.02 -0.45
C LEU A 241 23.50 6.54 -0.25
N LYS A 242 24.31 6.53 -1.31
CA LYS A 242 25.68 7.05 -1.25
C LYS A 242 25.69 8.53 -0.86
N LYS A 243 24.89 9.36 -1.54
CA LYS A 243 24.91 10.82 -1.34
C LYS A 243 24.43 11.22 0.06
N LEU A 244 23.35 10.60 0.53
CA LEU A 244 22.79 10.82 1.86
C LEU A 244 23.77 10.33 2.94
N THR A 245 24.43 9.18 2.74
CA THR A 245 25.46 8.66 3.66
C THR A 245 26.67 9.59 3.73
N ASP A 246 27.23 10.00 2.59
CA ASP A 246 28.42 10.88 2.54
C ASP A 246 28.16 12.24 3.19
N ALA A 247 26.91 12.72 3.15
CA ALA A 247 26.49 13.97 3.77
C ALA A 247 26.13 13.83 5.25
N GLY A 248 26.03 12.60 5.76
CA GLY A 248 25.59 12.33 7.14
C GLY A 248 24.10 12.61 7.38
N TRP A 249 23.27 12.51 6.34
CA TRP A 249 21.85 12.88 6.40
C TRP A 249 20.90 11.70 6.61
N LEU A 250 21.39 10.47 6.60
CA LEU A 250 20.57 9.30 6.89
C LEU A 250 20.32 9.16 8.38
N SER A 251 19.07 8.88 8.73
CA SER A 251 18.73 8.41 10.07
C SER A 251 19.38 7.05 10.35
N ASP A 252 19.93 6.90 11.56
CA ASP A 252 20.43 5.60 12.06
C ASP A 252 19.32 4.53 12.10
N GLU A 253 18.06 4.95 12.15
CA GLU A 253 16.90 4.06 12.09
C GLU A 253 16.08 4.28 10.80
N GLN A 254 15.91 3.21 10.02
CA GLN A 254 15.07 3.18 8.81
C GLN A 254 13.65 2.65 9.10
N THR A 255 12.95 3.32 10.00
CA THR A 255 11.61 2.95 10.48
C THR A 255 10.52 3.11 9.39
N SER A 256 9.60 2.14 9.28
CA SER A 256 8.43 2.27 8.41
C SER A 256 7.40 3.25 9.00
N LYS A 257 6.65 3.99 8.16
CA LYS A 257 5.57 4.89 8.63
C LYS A 257 4.49 4.18 9.46
N THR A 258 4.18 2.93 9.12
CA THR A 258 3.23 2.12 9.91
C THR A 258 3.80 1.79 11.28
N GLY A 259 5.04 1.29 11.34
CA GLY A 259 5.71 1.05 12.62
C GLY A 259 5.93 2.34 13.41
N PHE A 260 6.15 3.46 12.73
CA PHE A 260 6.27 4.76 13.37
C PHE A 260 5.07 5.07 14.26
N VAL A 261 3.86 4.85 13.74
CA VAL A 261 2.61 5.17 14.45
C VAL A 261 2.14 4.03 15.36
N MET A 262 2.28 2.78 14.94
CA MET A 262 1.66 1.65 15.65
C MET A 262 2.54 1.04 16.75
N ASP A 263 3.87 1.28 16.75
CA ASP A 263 4.78 0.73 17.78
C ASP A 263 4.97 1.68 18.98
N ARG A 264 4.31 2.86 18.98
CA ARG A 264 4.46 3.93 19.99
C ARG A 264 3.19 4.15 20.80
#